data_AF-A0A2V2DQ99-F1
#
_entry.id   AF-A0A2V2DQ99-F1
#
_cell.length_a   1.000
_cell.length_b   1.000
_cell.length_c   1.000
_cell.angle_alpha   90.00
_cell.angle_beta   90.00
_cell.angle_gamma   90.00
#
_symmetry.space_group_name_H-M   'P 1'
#
loop_
_entity.id
_entity.type
_entity.pdbx_description
1 polymer ?
#
loop_
_entity_poly.entity_id
_entity_poly.type
_entity_poly.pdbx_seq_one_letter_code
_entity_poly.pdbx_strand_id
1 'polypeptide(L)'
;MAKIREIYTSDAYYPFLCYCESHGYEEMHDLVRCSFSKLKDESDITPSLVSRIRVTYLAYLKAHPEDFLLEKKKAVAAAARAPKEGLDEAAKVLQAFFRENADRLIHISEAVKAIAPRKLRRADVAAILEKADWCRLVDNSTYFYCGER
;
A
#
# COMPACT_ATOMS: atom_id res chain seq x y z
N MET A 1 7.80 -15.05 -17.81
CA MET A 1 7.58 -13.60 -17.77
C MET A 1 7.72 -13.09 -19.21
N ALA A 2 6.70 -12.42 -19.77
CA ALA A 2 6.79 -11.93 -21.15
C ALA A 2 7.72 -10.72 -21.24
N LYS A 3 8.48 -10.60 -22.33
CA LYS A 3 9.32 -9.42 -22.57
C LYS A 3 8.48 -8.23 -22.98
N ILE A 4 8.89 -7.02 -22.59
CA ILE A 4 8.18 -5.77 -22.93
C ILE A 4 8.02 -5.67 -24.47
N ARG A 5 9.09 -5.96 -25.20
CA ARG A 5 9.14 -5.98 -26.67
C ARG A 5 8.19 -6.99 -27.35
N GLU A 6 7.76 -8.04 -26.65
CA GLU A 6 6.78 -9.00 -27.18
C GLU A 6 5.34 -8.50 -27.03
N ILE A 7 5.09 -7.58 -26.09
CA ILE A 7 3.77 -6.99 -25.84
C ILE A 7 3.59 -5.68 -26.61
N TYR A 8 4.64 -4.86 -26.65
CA TYR A 8 4.66 -3.58 -27.35
C TYR A 8 5.31 -3.71 -28.71
N THR A 9 4.64 -4.41 -29.63
CA THR A 9 5.19 -4.79 -30.94
C THR A 9 5.07 -3.72 -32.03
N SER A 10 4.22 -2.71 -31.83
CA SER A 10 4.04 -1.63 -32.81
C SER A 10 5.19 -0.62 -32.73
N ASP A 11 5.65 -0.16 -33.89
CA ASP A 11 6.66 0.90 -34.04
C ASP A 11 6.31 2.20 -33.28
N ALA A 12 5.01 2.44 -33.07
CA ALA A 12 4.54 3.56 -32.25
C ALA A 12 5.02 3.50 -30.78
N TYR A 13 5.44 2.34 -30.29
CA TYR A 13 6.01 2.16 -28.95
C TYR A 13 7.53 2.27 -28.92
N TYR A 14 8.19 2.50 -30.05
CA TYR A 14 9.65 2.59 -30.13
C TYR A 14 10.26 3.58 -29.09
N PRO A 15 9.74 4.80 -28.91
CA PRO A 15 10.25 5.72 -27.88
C PRO A 15 10.16 5.14 -26.47
N PHE A 16 9.09 4.39 -26.18
CA PHE A 16 8.89 3.74 -24.90
C PHE A 16 9.81 2.52 -24.72
N LEU A 17 10.09 1.77 -25.79
CA LEU A 17 11.07 0.68 -25.74
C LEU A 17 12.48 1.20 -25.48
N CYS A 18 12.89 2.29 -26.12
CA CYS A 18 14.17 2.96 -25.86
C CYS A 18 14.27 3.45 -24.40
N TYR A 19 13.17 4.02 -23.88
CA TYR A 19 13.08 4.39 -22.46
C TYR A 19 13.25 3.17 -21.56
N CYS A 20 12.53 2.08 -21.85
CA CYS A 20 12.63 0.85 -21.07
C CYS A 20 14.06 0.28 -21.07
N GLU A 21 14.71 0.22 -22.23
CA GLU A 21 16.08 -0.26 -22.37
C GLU A 21 17.09 0.61 -21.59
N SER A 22 16.96 1.94 -21.68
CA SER A 22 17.81 2.89 -20.94
C SER A 22 17.67 2.78 -19.43
N HIS A 23 16.50 2.33 -18.95
CA HIS A 23 16.22 2.12 -17.53
C HIS A 23 16.40 0.65 -17.09
N GLY A 24 16.85 -0.24 -17.98
CA GLY A 24 17.09 -1.65 -17.69
C GLY A 24 15.80 -2.46 -17.47
N TYR A 25 14.68 -2.02 -18.05
CA TYR A 25 13.42 -2.76 -18.05
C TYR A 25 13.38 -3.68 -19.27
N GLU A 26 13.39 -4.99 -19.04
CA GLU A 26 13.33 -5.98 -20.12
C GLU A 26 12.02 -6.78 -20.10
N GLU A 27 11.47 -7.01 -18.92
CA GLU A 27 10.30 -7.85 -18.70
C GLU A 27 9.08 -7.01 -18.31
N MET A 28 7.87 -7.48 -18.63
CA MET A 28 6.63 -6.79 -18.25
C MET A 28 6.51 -6.56 -16.74
N HIS A 29 7.17 -7.40 -15.94
CA HIS A 29 7.26 -7.25 -14.50
C HIS A 29 8.08 -6.02 -14.07
N ASP A 30 9.14 -5.66 -14.81
CA ASP A 30 9.98 -4.50 -14.49
C ASP A 30 9.20 -3.19 -14.53
N LEU A 31 8.13 -3.14 -15.33
CA LEU A 31 7.23 -1.99 -15.43
C LEU A 31 6.49 -1.67 -14.13
N VAL A 32 6.47 -2.56 -13.13
CA VAL A 32 5.99 -2.23 -11.77
C VAL A 32 6.84 -1.12 -11.14
N ARG A 33 8.14 -1.08 -11.46
CA ARG A 33 9.07 -0.05 -11.00
C ARG A 33 9.05 1.21 -11.88
N CYS A 34 8.46 1.11 -13.06
CA CYS A 34 8.34 2.21 -13.99
C CYS A 34 7.32 3.22 -13.47
N SER A 35 7.76 4.47 -13.30
CA SER A 35 6.85 5.55 -12.96
C SER A 35 6.20 6.08 -14.23
N PHE A 36 5.06 5.53 -14.62
CA PHE A 36 4.33 5.97 -15.82
C PHE A 36 3.93 7.46 -15.79
N SER A 37 4.00 8.11 -14.63
CA SER A 37 3.79 9.55 -14.49
C SER A 37 4.97 10.38 -14.97
N LYS A 38 6.18 9.83 -15.01
CA LYS A 38 7.40 10.50 -15.51
C LYS A 38 7.58 10.33 -17.03
N LEU A 39 6.93 9.34 -17.63
CA LEU A 39 6.95 9.14 -19.09
C LEU A 39 6.39 10.34 -19.87
N LYS A 40 5.54 11.17 -19.26
CA LYS A 40 5.00 12.38 -19.89
C LYS A 40 6.02 13.52 -19.98
N ASP A 41 7.09 13.43 -19.20
CA ASP A 41 8.17 14.42 -19.14
C ASP A 41 9.27 14.09 -20.17
N GLU A 42 9.21 12.92 -20.81
CA GLU A 42 10.10 12.53 -21.90
C GLU A 42 9.64 13.16 -23.22
N SER A 43 10.56 13.87 -23.88
CA SER A 43 10.31 14.64 -25.10
C SER A 43 9.71 13.82 -26.26
N ASP A 44 10.09 12.55 -26.36
CA ASP A 44 9.69 11.65 -27.45
C ASP A 44 8.42 10.84 -27.16
N ILE A 45 7.85 10.98 -25.96
CA ILE A 45 6.69 10.21 -25.53
C ILE A 45 5.47 11.12 -25.38
N THR A 46 4.54 11.00 -26.33
CA THR A 46 3.30 11.78 -26.28
C THR A 46 2.36 11.31 -25.15
N PRO A 47 1.54 12.20 -24.56
CA PRO A 47 0.55 11.82 -23.53
C PRO A 47 -0.44 10.74 -24.01
N SER A 48 -0.78 10.77 -25.30
CA SER A 48 -1.61 9.76 -25.96
C SER A 48 -0.92 8.38 -25.98
N LEU A 49 0.39 8.35 -26.21
CA LEU A 49 1.19 7.13 -26.16
C LEU A 49 1.29 6.59 -24.73
N VAL A 50 1.54 7.45 -23.72
CA VAL A 50 1.51 7.06 -22.30
C VAL A 50 0.19 6.40 -21.93
N SER A 51 -0.93 6.96 -22.39
CA SER A 51 -2.26 6.41 -22.13
C SER A 51 -2.43 5.03 -22.73
N ARG A 52 -2.01 4.82 -23.99
CA ARG A 52 -2.03 3.49 -24.63
C ARG A 52 -1.13 2.50 -23.90
N ILE A 53 0.07 2.91 -23.52
CA ILE A 53 1.01 2.08 -22.76
C ILE A 53 0.37 1.59 -21.46
N ARG A 54 -0.23 2.51 -20.68
CA ARG A 54 -0.93 2.15 -19.44
C ARG A 54 -2.08 1.18 -19.68
N VAL A 55 -2.88 1.38 -20.72
CA VAL A 55 -3.99 0.48 -21.06
C VAL A 55 -3.47 -0.92 -21.39
N THR A 56 -2.45 -1.03 -22.24
CA THR A 56 -1.82 -2.31 -22.61
C THR A 56 -1.21 -3.00 -21.39
N TYR A 57 -0.50 -2.26 -20.53
CA TYR A 57 0.06 -2.78 -19.29
C TYR A 57 -1.04 -3.32 -18.35
N LEU A 58 -2.11 -2.55 -18.13
CA LEU A 58 -3.24 -2.98 -17.30
C LEU A 58 -3.97 -4.20 -17.90
N ALA A 59 -4.09 -4.28 -19.22
CA ALA A 59 -4.66 -5.43 -19.92
C ALA A 59 -3.79 -6.67 -19.71
N TYR A 60 -2.46 -6.54 -19.80
CA TYR A 60 -1.52 -7.62 -19.51
C TYR A 60 -1.61 -8.08 -18.05
N LEU A 61 -1.68 -7.15 -17.09
CA LEU A 61 -1.89 -7.47 -15.66
C LEU A 61 -3.19 -8.26 -15.42
N LYS A 62 -4.26 -7.90 -16.15
CA LYS A 62 -5.55 -8.58 -16.05
C LYS A 62 -5.52 -9.98 -16.69
N ALA A 63 -4.75 -10.15 -17.76
CA ALA A 63 -4.59 -11.43 -18.44
C ALA A 63 -3.66 -12.41 -17.69
N HIS A 64 -2.69 -11.88 -16.94
CA HIS A 64 -1.70 -12.67 -16.18
C HIS A 64 -1.70 -12.31 -14.69
N PRO A 65 -2.83 -12.48 -13.98
CA PRO A 65 -2.92 -12.08 -12.57
C PRO A 65 -2.01 -12.92 -11.67
N GLU A 66 -1.74 -14.18 -12.04
CA GLU A 66 -0.86 -15.11 -11.33
C GLU A 66 0.60 -14.65 -11.22
N ASP A 67 1.13 -14.01 -12.26
CA ASP A 67 2.46 -13.40 -12.29
C ASP A 67 2.60 -12.27 -11.25
N PHE A 68 1.50 -11.56 -10.95
CA PHE A 68 1.50 -10.40 -10.06
C PHE A 68 0.85 -10.67 -8.69
N LEU A 69 0.22 -11.82 -8.48
CA LEU A 69 -0.42 -12.19 -7.21
C LEU A 69 0.61 -12.47 -6.10
N LEU A 70 1.79 -13.01 -6.45
CA LEU A 70 2.91 -13.14 -5.52
C LEU A 70 3.43 -11.76 -5.07
N GLU A 71 3.50 -10.81 -6.00
CA GLU A 71 3.90 -9.44 -5.70
C GLU A 71 2.82 -8.65 -4.98
N LYS A 72 1.52 -8.85 -5.25
CA LYS A 72 0.45 -8.20 -4.48
C LYS A 72 0.49 -8.63 -3.01
N LYS A 73 0.81 -9.90 -2.75
CA LYS A 73 1.07 -10.39 -1.38
C LYS A 73 2.35 -9.79 -0.78
N LYS A 74 3.45 -9.69 -1.54
CA LYS A 74 4.69 -9.04 -1.09
C LYS A 74 4.56 -7.53 -0.89
N ALA A 75 3.83 -6.83 -1.75
CA ALA A 75 3.59 -5.39 -1.69
C ALA A 75 2.59 -5.03 -0.58
N VAL A 76 1.59 -5.88 -0.32
CA VAL A 76 0.73 -5.75 0.87
C VAL A 76 1.53 -6.04 2.14
N ALA A 77 2.39 -7.06 2.15
CA ALA A 77 3.28 -7.35 3.27
C ALA A 77 4.36 -6.26 3.47
N ALA A 78 4.85 -5.64 2.40
CA ALA A 78 5.82 -4.55 2.43
C ALA A 78 5.15 -3.23 2.84
N ALA A 79 3.93 -2.95 2.39
CA ALA A 79 3.11 -1.82 2.84
C ALA A 79 2.65 -1.99 4.29
N ALA A 80 2.52 -3.23 4.79
CA ALA A 80 2.34 -3.53 6.21
C ALA A 80 3.64 -3.38 7.02
N ARG A 81 4.82 -3.41 6.37
CA ARG A 81 6.15 -3.24 6.99
C ARG A 81 6.73 -1.84 6.83
N ALA A 82 6.14 -0.97 6.01
CA ALA A 82 6.53 0.42 5.96
C ALA A 82 6.28 1.03 7.35
N PRO A 83 7.29 1.66 7.99
CA PRO A 83 7.07 2.37 9.23
C PRO A 83 6.09 3.50 8.94
N LYS A 84 4.83 3.30 9.34
CA LYS A 84 3.83 4.37 9.31
C LYS A 84 4.25 5.37 10.37
N GLU A 85 4.92 6.43 9.95
CA GLU A 85 5.18 7.59 10.80
C GLU A 85 3.88 7.98 11.52
N GLY A 86 3.91 7.99 12.85
CA GLY A 86 2.76 8.26 13.70
C GLY A 86 2.06 7.05 14.33
N LEU A 87 2.51 5.80 14.07
CA LEU A 87 1.98 4.61 14.76
C LEU A 87 2.35 4.59 16.26
N ASP A 88 3.60 4.96 16.58
CA ASP A 88 4.11 5.03 17.96
C ASP A 88 3.41 6.12 18.78
N GLU A 89 3.27 7.31 18.22
CA GLU A 89 2.49 8.38 18.85
C GLU A 89 1.00 8.06 18.93
N ALA A 90 0.42 7.38 17.94
CA ALA A 90 -0.97 6.92 18.03
C ALA A 90 -1.14 5.90 19.14
N ALA A 91 -0.17 5.02 19.36
CA ALA A 91 -0.16 4.12 20.51
C ALA A 91 -0.13 4.89 21.83
N LYS A 92 0.67 5.96 21.96
CA LYS A 92 0.70 6.83 23.15
C LYS A 92 -0.62 7.55 23.40
N VAL A 93 -1.24 8.10 22.34
CA VAL A 93 -2.55 8.77 22.44
C VAL A 93 -3.65 7.77 22.82
N LEU A 94 -3.64 6.58 22.21
CA LEU A 94 -4.56 5.49 22.57
C LEU A 94 -4.34 5.05 24.02
N GLN A 95 -3.08 4.88 24.45
CA GLN A 95 -2.76 4.51 25.83
C GLN A 95 -3.29 5.55 26.82
N ALA A 96 -3.08 6.85 26.56
CA ALA A 96 -3.62 7.93 27.38
C ALA A 96 -5.16 7.89 27.43
N PHE A 97 -5.81 7.75 26.27
CA PHE A 97 -7.27 7.67 26.18
C PHE A 97 -7.82 6.45 26.93
N PHE A 98 -7.18 5.29 26.82
CA PHE A 98 -7.59 4.08 27.53
C PHE A 98 -7.33 4.20 29.04
N ARG A 99 -6.25 4.86 29.45
CA ARG A 99 -5.94 5.14 30.86
C ARG A 99 -6.94 6.11 31.48
N GLU A 100 -7.35 7.16 30.77
CA GLU A 100 -8.41 8.10 31.21
C GLU A 100 -9.77 7.42 31.30
N ASN A 101 -9.95 6.29 30.61
CA ASN A 101 -11.19 5.54 30.53
C ASN A 101 -11.04 4.11 31.07
N ALA A 102 -10.16 3.92 32.05
CA ALA A 102 -9.80 2.61 32.57
C ALA A 102 -10.98 1.84 33.18
N ASP A 103 -11.98 2.54 33.70
CA ASP A 103 -13.18 1.96 34.29
C ASP A 103 -14.26 1.54 33.27
N ARG A 104 -14.02 1.73 31.97
CA ARG A 104 -15.01 1.41 30.93
C ARG A 104 -14.43 0.62 29.77
N LEU A 105 -15.33 -0.12 29.13
CA LEU A 105 -15.07 -0.83 27.88
C LEU A 105 -15.06 0.18 26.72
N ILE A 106 -13.99 0.17 25.94
CA ILE A 106 -13.80 1.07 24.80
C ILE A 106 -14.00 0.29 23.51
N HIS A 107 -15.00 0.69 22.74
CA HIS A 107 -15.22 0.12 21.42
C HIS A 107 -14.15 0.61 20.44
N ILE A 108 -13.73 -0.23 19.50
CA ILE A 108 -12.71 0.13 18.50
C ILE A 108 -13.08 1.37 17.68
N SER A 109 -14.38 1.60 17.47
CA SER A 109 -14.88 2.83 16.82
C SER A 109 -14.54 4.09 17.62
N GLU A 110 -14.58 4.02 18.95
CA GLU A 110 -14.22 5.14 19.85
C GLU A 110 -12.71 5.35 19.85
N ALA A 111 -11.93 4.27 19.87
CA ALA A 111 -10.47 4.32 19.74
C ALA A 111 -10.05 4.95 18.40
N VAL A 112 -10.70 4.56 17.29
CA VAL A 112 -10.47 5.16 15.96
C VAL A 112 -10.86 6.64 15.94
N LYS A 113 -11.94 7.04 16.63
CA LYS A 113 -12.31 8.45 16.77
C LYS A 113 -11.28 9.25 17.56
N ALA A 114 -10.73 8.69 18.64
CA ALA A 114 -9.72 9.35 19.46
C ALA A 114 -8.45 9.71 18.66
N ILE A 115 -8.13 8.91 17.64
CA ILE A 115 -7.01 9.15 16.72
C ILE A 115 -7.45 9.59 15.32
N ALA A 116 -8.72 9.97 15.13
CA ALA A 116 -9.27 10.44 13.86
C ALA A 116 -8.42 11.51 13.14
N PRO A 117 -7.77 12.48 13.83
CA PRO A 117 -6.90 13.44 13.14
C PRO A 117 -5.72 12.80 12.38
N ARG A 118 -5.35 11.55 12.69
CA ARG A 118 -4.21 10.84 12.08
C ARG A 118 -4.58 9.95 10.89
N LYS A 119 -5.85 9.91 10.45
CA LYS A 119 -6.34 9.08 9.33
C LYS A 119 -5.93 7.60 9.41
N LEU A 120 -5.76 7.05 10.61
CA LEU A 120 -5.42 5.65 10.82
C LEU A 120 -6.63 4.74 10.55
N ARG A 121 -6.39 3.60 9.90
CA ARG A 121 -7.47 2.65 9.59
C ARG A 121 -7.79 1.81 10.82
N ARG A 122 -9.03 1.32 10.93
CA ARG A 122 -9.46 0.40 11.99
C ARG A 122 -8.51 -0.80 12.15
N ALA A 123 -7.98 -1.34 11.04
CA ALA A 123 -7.01 -2.43 11.05
C ALA A 123 -5.67 -2.05 11.73
N ASP A 124 -5.21 -0.82 11.55
CA ASP A 124 -3.98 -0.33 12.19
C ASP A 124 -4.18 -0.16 13.70
N VAL A 125 -5.35 0.35 14.12
CA VAL A 125 -5.72 0.47 15.54
C VAL A 125 -5.83 -0.90 16.20
N ALA A 126 -6.51 -1.85 15.54
CA ALA A 126 -6.60 -3.22 16.02
C ALA A 126 -5.21 -3.84 16.19
N ALA A 127 -4.30 -3.63 15.23
CA ALA A 127 -2.93 -4.16 15.30
C ALA A 127 -2.08 -3.53 16.42
N ILE A 128 -2.31 -2.25 16.75
CA ILE A 128 -1.67 -1.59 17.91
C ILE A 128 -2.21 -2.18 19.21
N LEU A 129 -3.52 -2.32 19.33
CA LEU A 129 -4.18 -2.85 20.52
C LEU A 129 -3.86 -4.33 20.75
N GLU A 130 -3.76 -5.14 19.68
CA GLU A 130 -3.40 -6.56 19.78
C GLU A 130 -1.95 -6.76 20.26
N LYS A 131 -1.05 -5.82 19.94
CA LYS A 131 0.35 -5.84 20.40
C LYS A 131 0.56 -5.16 21.75
N ALA A 132 -0.45 -4.50 22.30
CA ALA A 132 -0.31 -3.69 23.50
C ALA A 132 -0.65 -4.51 24.75
N ASP A 133 0.33 -4.73 25.62
CA ASP A 133 0.16 -5.46 26.89
C ASP A 133 -0.77 -4.76 27.89
N TRP A 134 -1.00 -3.46 27.72
CA TRP A 134 -1.86 -2.63 28.58
C TRP A 134 -3.35 -2.70 28.24
N CYS A 135 -3.74 -3.35 27.14
CA CYS A 135 -5.15 -3.53 26.78
C CYS A 135 -5.49 -4.99 26.47
N ARG A 136 -6.76 -5.34 26.66
CA ARG A 136 -7.26 -6.69 26.44
C ARG A 136 -8.53 -6.65 25.62
N LEU A 137 -8.60 -7.47 24.59
CA LEU A 137 -9.81 -7.68 23.82
C LEU A 137 -10.81 -8.45 24.69
N VAL A 138 -11.99 -7.86 24.91
CA VAL A 138 -13.10 -8.49 25.65
C VAL A 138 -14.12 -9.06 24.68
N ASP A 139 -14.35 -8.37 23.56
CA ASP A 139 -15.23 -8.79 22.47
C ASP A 139 -14.58 -8.45 21.13
N ASN A 140 -15.07 -9.02 20.02
CA ASN A 140 -14.51 -8.85 18.67
C ASN A 140 -14.38 -7.37 18.21
N SER A 141 -15.05 -6.44 18.91
CA SER A 141 -14.92 -4.99 18.66
C SER A 141 -14.67 -4.14 19.91
N THR A 142 -14.44 -4.74 21.09
CA THR A 142 -14.39 -4.01 22.37
C THR A 142 -13.15 -4.37 23.17
N TYR A 143 -12.46 -3.35 23.67
CA TYR A 143 -11.19 -3.46 24.40
C TYR A 143 -11.31 -2.87 25.80
N PHE A 144 -10.59 -3.45 26.75
CA PHE A 144 -10.50 -3.02 28.14
C PHE A 144 -9.07 -2.66 28.49
N TYR A 145 -8.86 -1.63 29.31
CA TYR A 145 -7.54 -1.27 29.80
C TYR A 145 -7.18 -2.13 31.02
N CYS A 146 -6.22 -3.04 30.88
CA CYS A 146 -5.78 -3.92 31.96
C CYS A 146 -4.61 -3.36 32.78
N GLY A 147 -4.02 -2.23 32.37
CA GLY A 147 -2.82 -1.66 32.98
C GLY A 147 -1.55 -2.43 32.60
N GLU A 148 -0.40 -1.75 32.62
CA GLU A 148 0.90 -2.42 32.50
C GLU A 148 1.09 -3.33 33.71
N ARG A 149 1.39 -4.60 33.46
CA ARG A 149 1.70 -5.60 34.49
C ARG A 149 3.20 -5.80 34.60
#